data_AF-A0A7S8HFR2-F1
#
_entry.id   AF-A0A7S8HFR2-F1
#
_cell.length_a   1.000
_cell.length_b   1.000
_cell.length_c   1.000
_cell.angle_alpha   90.00
_cell.angle_beta   90.00
_cell.angle_gamma   90.00
#
_symmetry.space_group_name_H-M   'P 1'
#
loop_
_entity.id
_entity.type
_entity.pdbx_description
1 polymer ?
#
loop_
_entity_poly.entity_id
_entity_poly.type
_entity_poly.pdbx_seq_one_letter_code
_entity_poly.pdbx_strand_id
1 'polypeptide(L)' 'MFSLWGGKPRSRLGKFLDKRGISQNWLAKEAKVNKNTISDLSSGKREPSLATIKKIMKVIREVDPKAKADDFFDI' A
#
# COMPACT_ATOMS: atom_id res chain seq x y z
N MET A 1 -21.47 15.14 2.39
CA MET A 1 -21.26 15.31 3.84
C MET A 1 -19.77 15.28 4.10
N PHE A 2 -19.23 16.41 4.56
CA PHE A 2 -17.81 16.71 4.67
C PHE A 2 -17.14 15.91 5.80
N SER A 3 -15.93 15.38 5.55
CA SER A 3 -14.96 15.14 6.61
C SER A 3 -13.56 15.52 6.12
N LEU A 4 -13.28 16.82 6.22
CA LEU A 4 -11.93 17.37 6.30
C LEU A 4 -11.43 17.14 7.73
N TRP A 5 -11.06 15.91 8.07
CA TRP A 5 -10.28 15.63 9.26
C TRP A 5 -8.84 15.37 8.81
N GLY A 6 -7.86 16.00 9.48
CA GLY A 6 -6.42 15.82 9.21
C GLY A 6 -6.00 14.36 9.29
N GLY A 7 -6.17 13.65 8.18
CA GLY A 7 -5.86 12.23 8.07
C GLY A 7 -4.37 11.99 8.21
N LYS A 8 -4.00 10.83 8.78
CA LYS A 8 -2.60 10.38 8.81
C LYS A 8 -1.99 10.54 7.41
N PRO A 9 -0.74 10.99 7.28
CA PRO A 9 -0.08 11.09 5.99
C PRO A 9 -0.23 9.75 5.24
N ARG A 10 -0.60 9.81 3.96
CA ARG A 10 -0.80 8.65 3.11
C ARG A 10 0.11 8.73 1.89
N SER A 11 0.87 7.66 1.66
CA SER A 11 1.62 7.44 0.42
C SER A 11 0.70 7.10 -0.74
N ARG A 12 1.26 6.96 -1.95
CA ARG A 12 0.52 6.51 -3.13
C ARG A 12 -0.11 5.12 -2.91
N LEU A 13 0.62 4.19 -2.29
CA LEU A 13 0.08 2.91 -1.83
C LEU A 13 -1.09 3.11 -0.85
N GLY A 14 -0.90 3.93 0.19
CA GLY A 14 -1.93 4.16 1.20
C GLY A 14 -3.23 4.70 0.61
N LYS A 15 -3.14 5.66 -0.32
CA LYS A 15 -4.29 6.24 -1.03
C LYS A 15 -5.00 5.22 -1.92
N PHE A 16 -4.25 4.35 -2.59
CA PHE A 16 -4.81 3.28 -3.40
C PHE A 16 -5.64 2.31 -2.55
N LEU A 17 -5.11 1.88 -1.41
CA LEU A 17 -5.82 0.97 -0.51
C LEU A 17 -7.12 1.59 0.00
N ASP A 18 -7.10 2.87 0.39
CA ASP A 18 -8.29 3.58 0.86
C ASP A 18 -9.34 3.71 -0.25
N LYS A 19 -8.91 4.09 -1.46
CA LYS A 19 -9.80 4.25 -2.62
C LYS A 19 -10.48 2.95 -3.02
N ARG A 20 -9.81 1.81 -2.84
CA ARG A 20 -10.32 0.47 -3.16
C ARG A 20 -11.00 -0.22 -1.98
N GLY A 21 -11.01 0.37 -0.79
CA GLY A 21 -11.52 -0.26 0.42
C GLY A 21 -10.70 -1.48 0.88
N ILE A 22 -9.42 -1.56 0.52
CA ILE A 22 -8.55 -2.69 0.83
C ILE A 22 -7.90 -2.47 2.21
N SER A 23 -8.00 -3.47 3.07
CA SER A 23 -7.36 -3.43 4.39
C SER A 23 -5.84 -3.59 4.31
N GLN A 24 -5.09 -2.73 4.99
CA GLN A 24 -3.65 -2.90 5.18
C GLN A 24 -3.29 -4.24 5.85
N ASN A 25 -4.16 -4.73 6.75
CA ASN A 25 -3.96 -6.02 7.42
C ASN A 25 -4.13 -7.19 6.46
N TRP A 26 -5.10 -7.08 5.55
CA TRP A 26 -5.30 -8.08 4.49
C TRP A 26 -4.09 -8.11 3.55
N LEU A 27 -3.65 -6.94 3.06
CA LEU A 27 -2.47 -6.86 2.20
C LEU A 27 -1.22 -7.43 2.88
N ALA A 28 -1.00 -7.12 4.17
CA ALA A 28 0.11 -7.66 4.94
C ALA A 28 0.10 -9.19 5.00
N LYS A 29 -1.07 -9.78 5.27
CA LYS A 29 -1.26 -11.24 5.36
C LYS A 29 -1.00 -11.92 4.01
N GLU A 30 -1.66 -11.45 2.95
CA GLU A 30 -1.53 -12.05 1.62
C GLU A 30 -0.12 -11.86 1.05
N ALA A 31 0.48 -10.68 1.23
CA ALA A 31 1.83 -10.41 0.74
C ALA A 31 2.92 -11.07 1.60
N LYS A 32 2.55 -11.66 2.76
CA LYS A 32 3.49 -12.20 3.76
C LYS A 32 4.54 -11.14 4.15
N VAL A 33 4.06 -9.94 4.45
CA VAL A 33 4.84 -8.78 4.90
C VAL A 33 4.32 -8.36 6.27
N ASN A 34 5.20 -7.89 7.15
CA ASN A 34 4.78 -7.43 8.48
C ASN A 34 3.77 -6.27 8.34
N LYS A 35 2.67 -6.33 9.10
CA LYS A 35 1.65 -5.28 9.14
C LYS A 35 2.24 -3.89 9.42
N ASN A 36 3.23 -3.80 10.31
CA ASN A 36 3.89 -2.53 10.63
C ASN A 36 4.62 -1.97 9.40
N THR A 37 5.26 -2.84 8.61
CA THR A 37 5.90 -2.45 7.35
C THR A 37 4.88 -1.93 6.35
N ILE A 38 3.73 -2.60 6.16
CA ILE A 38 2.67 -2.09 5.28
C ILE A 38 2.11 -0.75 5.78
N SER A 39 1.96 -0.57 7.10
CA SER A 39 1.51 0.68 7.70
C SER A 39 2.52 1.81 7.46
N ASP A 40 3.81 1.57 7.68
CA ASP A 40 4.87 2.55 7.42
C ASP A 40 4.91 2.94 5.94
N LEU A 41 4.86 1.94 5.04
CA LEU A 41 4.79 2.15 3.59
C LEU A 41 3.55 2.94 3.18
N SER A 42 2.38 2.60 3.75
CA SER A 42 1.11 3.29 3.48
C SER A 42 1.10 4.74 3.98
N SER A 43 1.98 5.06 4.93
CA SER A 43 2.15 6.42 5.46
C SER A 43 3.34 7.18 4.87
N GLY A 44 4.16 6.53 4.03
CA GLY A 44 5.37 7.13 3.45
C GLY A 44 6.50 7.32 4.46
N LYS A 45 6.46 6.63 5.60
CA LYS A 45 7.51 6.72 6.63
C LYS A 45 8.80 5.96 6.27
N ARG A 46 8.70 5.07 5.28
CA ARG A 46 9.77 4.14 4.92
C ARG A 46 9.66 3.81 3.45
N GLU A 47 10.80 3.67 2.79
CA GLU A 47 10.87 3.09 1.45
C GLU A 47 10.95 1.55 1.50
N PRO A 48 10.25 0.85 0.59
CA PRO A 48 10.31 -0.61 0.54
C PRO A 48 11.63 -1.09 -0.07
N SER A 49 12.03 -2.31 0.30
CA SER A 49 13.04 -3.04 -0.47
C SER A 49 12.45 -3.65 -1.73
N LEU A 50 13.28 -3.96 -2.74
CA LEU A 50 12.85 -4.66 -3.96
C LEU A 50 12.11 -5.97 -3.67
N ALA A 51 12.53 -6.72 -2.64
CA ALA A 51 11.84 -7.93 -2.22
C ALA A 51 10.42 -7.66 -1.69
N THR A 52 10.25 -6.55 -0.96
CA THR A 52 8.95 -6.12 -0.44
C THR A 52 8.03 -5.65 -1.56
N ILE A 53 8.56 -4.86 -2.51
CA ILE A 53 7.81 -4.44 -3.70
C ILE A 53 7.29 -5.65 -4.48
N LYS A 54 8.16 -6.65 -4.77
CA LYS A 54 7.75 -7.86 -5.49
C LYS A 54 6.60 -8.61 -4.81
N LYS A 55 6.66 -8.76 -3.47
CA LYS A 55 5.61 -9.41 -2.68
C LYS A 55 4.29 -8.64 -2.72
N ILE A 56 4.34 -7.33 -2.47
CA ILE A 56 3.17 -6.47 -2.47
C ILE A 56 2.52 -6.42 -3.86
N MET A 57 3.33 -6.20 -4.90
CA MET A 57 2.83 -6.10 -6.28
C MET A 57 2.21 -7.40 -6.79
N LYS A 58 2.68 -8.56 -6.31
CA LYS A 58 2.04 -9.84 -6.64
C LYS A 58 0.57 -9.85 -6.20
N VAL A 59 0.31 -9.46 -4.96
CA VAL A 59 -1.05 -9.41 -4.39
C VAL A 59 -1.86 -8.26 -4.97
N ILE A 60 -1.27 -7.08 -5.15
CA ILE A 60 -1.98 -5.94 -5.75
C ILE A 60 -2.48 -6.31 -7.15
N ARG A 61 -1.71 -7.05 -7.95
CA ARG A 61 -2.11 -7.47 -9.30
C ARG A 61 -3.22 -8.50 -9.35
N GLU A 62 -3.47 -9.22 -8.25
CA GLU A 62 -4.65 -10.09 -8.14
C GLU A 62 -5.94 -9.27 -8.06
N VAL A 63 -5.85 -8.03 -7.55
CA VAL A 63 -6.97 -7.08 -7.44
C VAL A 63 -7.02 -6.12 -8.65
N ASP A 64 -5.85 -5.67 -9.11
CA ASP A 64 -5.69 -4.76 -10.24
C ASP A 64 -4.55 -5.22 -11.16
N PRO A 65 -4.84 -6.06 -12.18
CA PRO A 65 -3.81 -6.64 -13.04
C PRO A 65 -2.96 -5.63 -13.80
N LYS A 66 -3.44 -4.39 -13.96
CA LYS A 66 -2.74 -3.33 -14.70
C LYS A 66 -1.78 -2.52 -13.83
N ALA A 67 -1.79 -2.74 -12.52
CA ALA A 67 -1.00 -1.98 -11.56
C ALA A 67 0.51 -2.19 -11.76
N LYS A 68 1.25 -1.09 -11.77
CA LYS A 68 2.72 -1.03 -11.86
C LYS A 68 3.33 -0.61 -10.53
N ALA A 69 4.58 -0.99 -10.31
CA ALA A 69 5.27 -0.66 -9.06
C ALA A 69 5.47 0.87 -8.93
N ASP A 70 5.79 1.53 -10.04
CA ASP A 70 5.98 2.98 -10.16
C ASP A 70 4.70 3.77 -9.85
N ASP A 71 3.52 3.13 -9.84
CA ASP A 71 2.26 3.77 -9.42
C ASP A 71 2.24 4.03 -7.91
N PHE A 72 3.02 3.26 -7.14
CA PHE A 72 2.96 3.24 -5.67
C PHE A 72 4.27 3.62 -4.99
N PHE A 73 5.41 3.34 -5.62
CA PHE A 73 6.74 3.50 -5.06
C PHE A 73 7.61 4.33 -6.00
N ASP A 74 8.51 5.14 -5.43
CA ASP A 74 9.49 5.91 -6.20
C ASP A 74 10.72 5.00 -6.43
N ILE A 75 10.83 4.45 -7.64
CA ILE A 75 11.87 3.48 -8.06
C ILE A 75 12.44 3.83 -9.43
#